data_AF-A0A8H4EIJ7-F1
#
_entry.id   AF-A0A8H4EIJ7-F1
#
_cell.length_a   1.000
_cell.length_b   1.000
_cell.length_c   1.000
_cell.angle_alpha   90.00
_cell.angle_beta   90.00
_cell.angle_gamma   90.00
#
_symmetry.space_group_name_H-M   'P 1'
#
loop_
_entity.id
_entity.type
_entity.pdbx_description
1 polymer ?
#
loop_
_entity_poly.entity_id
_entity_poly.type
_entity_poly.pdbx_seq_one_letter_code
_entity_poly.pdbx_strand_id
1 'polypeptide(L)'
;MDLPTAWNLDNKSTYLNVDSSGLRVNYEGSGPWSAIRANHPIPPQCKLFYFEVDIIGEGVRCIIIGFCKKSYNLNDGNWPGK
;
A
#
# COMPACT_ATOMS: atom_id res chain seq x y z
N MET A 1 3.21 11.08 17.84
CA MET A 1 2.59 9.92 17.16
C MET A 1 2.22 10.41 15.78
N ASP A 2 2.79 9.80 14.76
CA ASP A 2 2.68 10.29 13.39
C ASP A 2 1.51 9.63 12.66
N LEU A 3 0.84 10.40 11.80
CA LEU A 3 -0.27 9.93 10.98
C LEU A 3 0.26 9.28 9.69
N PRO A 4 -0.47 8.30 9.13
CA PRO A 4 -0.21 7.83 7.77
C PRO A 4 -0.51 8.96 6.77
N THR A 5 0.53 9.54 6.19
CA THR A 5 0.41 10.65 5.23
C THR A 5 0.99 10.32 3.86
N ALA A 6 1.76 9.23 3.75
CA ALA A 6 2.39 8.79 2.50
C ALA A 6 2.63 7.28 2.51
N TRP A 7 2.95 6.71 1.35
CA TRP A 7 3.40 5.32 1.22
C TRP A 7 4.82 5.14 1.76
N ASN A 8 5.11 3.94 2.29
CA ASN A 8 6.40 3.59 2.84
C ASN A 8 7.34 3.09 1.75
N LEU A 9 8.41 3.85 1.46
CA LEU A 9 9.38 3.52 0.43
C LEU A 9 10.21 2.28 0.77
N ASP A 10 10.41 1.98 2.05
CA ASP A 10 11.17 0.82 2.54
C ASP A 10 10.27 -0.40 2.76
N ASN A 11 8.95 -0.20 2.89
CA ASN A 11 7.98 -1.25 3.18
C ASN A 11 6.98 -1.45 2.04
N LYS A 12 7.52 -1.86 0.89
CA LYS A 12 6.79 -2.15 -0.33
C LYS A 12 7.34 -3.40 -1.03
N SER A 13 6.54 -3.96 -1.92
CA SER A 13 6.99 -5.05 -2.79
C SER A 13 7.97 -4.54 -3.84
N THR A 14 8.85 -5.43 -4.33
CA THR A 14 9.91 -5.10 -5.31
C THR A 14 9.39 -4.53 -6.62
N TYR A 15 8.17 -4.89 -7.03
CA TYR A 15 7.57 -4.48 -8.31
C TYR A 15 6.80 -3.15 -8.24
N LEU A 16 6.80 -2.48 -7.10
CA LEU A 16 6.12 -1.20 -6.91
C LEU A 16 7.14 -0.08 -6.88
N ASN A 17 6.89 0.94 -7.69
CA ASN A 17 7.61 2.20 -7.65
C ASN A 17 6.70 3.28 -7.06
N VAL A 18 7.29 4.19 -6.29
CA VAL A 18 6.57 5.30 -5.66
C VAL A 18 7.25 6.58 -6.10
N ASP A 19 6.47 7.57 -6.46
CA ASP A 19 7.00 8.87 -6.87
C ASP A 19 7.63 9.64 -5.70
N SER A 20 8.28 10.76 -6.00
CA SER A 20 8.94 11.58 -4.99
C SER A 20 7.97 12.22 -3.99
N SER A 21 6.68 12.33 -4.32
CA SER A 21 5.66 12.80 -3.38
C SER A 21 5.32 11.75 -2.32
N GLY A 22 5.59 10.47 -2.60
CA GLY A 22 5.22 9.37 -1.73
C GLY A 22 3.73 9.01 -1.81
N LEU A 23 2.97 9.57 -2.76
CA LEU A 23 1.52 9.40 -2.85
C LEU A 23 1.09 8.60 -4.07
N ARG A 24 1.90 8.57 -5.13
CA ARG A 24 1.58 7.84 -6.35
C ARG A 24 2.37 6.54 -6.41
N VAL A 25 1.64 5.44 -6.58
CA VAL A 25 2.22 4.10 -6.76
C VAL A 25 2.03 3.68 -8.21
N ASN A 26 3.11 3.23 -8.84
CA ASN A 26 3.08 2.59 -10.13
C ASN A 26 3.54 1.14 -9.99
N TYR A 27 2.84 0.23 -10.67
CA TYR A 27 3.26 -1.16 -10.76
C TYR A 27 4.10 -1.34 -12.02
N GLU A 28 5.36 -1.78 -11.86
CA GLU A 28 6.35 -1.86 -12.95
C GLU A 28 6.84 -3.29 -13.21
N GLY A 29 6.27 -4.31 -12.54
CA GLY A 29 6.74 -5.69 -12.62
C GLY A 29 5.99 -6.62 -13.58
N SER A 30 6.34 -7.90 -13.51
CA SER A 30 5.60 -9.02 -14.12
C SER A 30 5.20 -10.10 -13.10
N GLY A 31 5.47 -9.86 -11.81
CA GLY A 31 5.18 -10.78 -10.72
C GLY A 31 3.70 -10.86 -10.33
N PRO A 32 3.38 -11.71 -9.34
CA PRO A 32 2.02 -11.87 -8.82
C PRO A 32 1.57 -10.62 -8.02
N TRP A 33 0.62 -10.79 -7.11
CA TRP A 33 0.15 -9.76 -6.19
C TRP A 33 1.32 -9.02 -5.54
N SER A 34 1.21 -7.69 -5.50
CA SER A 34 2.19 -6.79 -4.89
C SER A 34 1.47 -5.82 -3.99
N ALA A 35 2.04 -5.54 -2.83
CA ALA A 35 1.46 -4.69 -1.81
C ALA A 35 2.45 -3.67 -1.26
N ILE A 36 1.91 -2.57 -0.75
CA ILE A 36 2.63 -1.48 -0.08
C ILE A 36 1.82 -1.02 1.13
N ARG A 37 2.50 -0.51 2.16
CA ARG A 37 1.87 0.09 3.35
C ARG A 37 2.12 1.58 3.42
N ALA A 38 1.30 2.28 4.18
CA ALA A 38 1.59 3.65 4.61
C ALA A 38 2.85 3.71 5.50
N ASN A 39 3.45 4.90 5.59
CA ASN A 39 4.64 5.17 6.39
C ASN A 39 4.42 4.95 7.90
N HIS A 40 3.18 5.13 8.39
CA HIS A 40 2.81 4.91 9.79
C HIS A 40 1.51 4.09 9.91
N PRO A 41 1.29 3.36 11.02
CA PRO A 41 -0.01 2.76 11.30
C PRO A 41 -1.05 3.83 11.66
N ILE A 42 -2.34 3.51 11.50
CA ILE A 42 -3.42 4.35 12.01
C ILE A 42 -3.32 4.40 13.54
N PRO A 43 -3.20 5.60 14.15
CA PRO A 43 -3.09 5.68 15.60
C PRO A 43 -4.38 5.21 16.31
N PRO A 44 -4.30 4.46 17.42
CA PRO A 44 -5.48 3.95 18.13
C PRO A 44 -6.41 5.04 18.66
N GLN A 45 -5.89 6.25 18.91
CA GLN A 45 -6.68 7.41 19.31
C GLN A 45 -7.58 7.97 18.19
N CYS A 46 -7.35 7.56 16.93
CA CYS A 46 -8.23 7.91 15.82
C CYS A 46 -9.53 7.11 15.95
N LYS A 47 -10.58 7.76 16.45
CA LYS A 47 -11.94 7.18 16.50
C LYS A 47 -12.51 6.91 15.11
N LEU A 48 -12.14 7.77 14.16
CA LEU A 48 -12.46 7.65 12.75
C LEU A 48 -11.20 8.01 11.97
N PHE A 49 -10.85 7.18 11.00
CA PHE A 49 -9.76 7.44 10.06
C PHE A 49 -10.31 7.31 8.64
N TYR A 50 -9.97 8.28 7.80
CA TYR A 50 -10.46 8.39 6.44
C TYR A 50 -9.29 8.64 5.49
N PHE A 51 -9.30 7.95 4.36
CA PHE A 51 -8.37 8.17 3.26
C PHE A 51 -9.08 7.81 1.96
N GLU A 52 -8.63 8.42 0.87
CA GLU A 52 -9.10 8.14 -0.49
C GLU A 52 -7.94 7.63 -1.32
N VAL A 53 -8.27 6.90 -2.39
CA VAL A 53 -7.29 6.42 -3.37
C VAL A 53 -7.86 6.68 -4.76
N ASP A 54 -7.17 7.52 -5.51
CA ASP A 54 -7.50 7.77 -6.91
C ASP A 54 -6.87 6.72 -7.81
N ILE A 55 -7.69 6.08 -8.65
CA ILE A 55 -7.22 5.11 -9.66
C ILE A 55 -6.92 5.89 -10.95
N ILE A 56 -5.64 6.21 -11.16
CA ILE A 56 -5.19 7.07 -12.26
C ILE A 56 -4.96 6.28 -13.57
N GLY A 57 -4.60 5.01 -13.49
CA GLY A 57 -4.28 4.17 -14.65
C GLY A 57 -5.28 3.05 -14.85
N GLU A 58 -5.88 2.97 -16.03
CA GLU A 58 -6.71 1.84 -16.44
C GLU A 58 -5.81 0.69 -16.91
N GLY A 59 -5.37 -0.14 -15.97
CA GLY A 59 -4.63 -1.37 -16.25
C GLY A 59 -5.52 -2.61 -16.22
N VAL A 60 -5.07 -3.70 -16.84
CA VAL A 60 -5.72 -5.04 -16.83
C VAL A 60 -5.62 -5.74 -15.46
N ARG A 61 -5.13 -5.05 -14.42
CA ARG A 61 -4.79 -5.66 -13.12
C ARG A 61 -5.82 -5.28 -12.06
N CYS A 62 -6.01 -6.19 -11.12
CA CYS A 62 -6.89 -5.98 -9.98
C CYS A 62 -6.18 -5.11 -8.92
N ILE A 63 -6.86 -4.07 -8.45
CA ILE A 63 -6.41 -3.23 -7.33
C ILE A 63 -7.26 -3.60 -6.11
N ILE A 64 -6.58 -3.92 -5.01
CA ILE A 64 -7.21 -4.19 -3.71
C ILE A 64 -6.77 -3.10 -2.74
N ILE A 65 -7.74 -2.44 -2.12
CA ILE A 65 -7.52 -1.40 -1.11
C ILE A 65 -8.01 -1.94 0.23
N GLY A 66 -7.20 -1.81 1.28
CA GLY A 66 -7.56 -2.31 2.60
C GLY A 66 -6.45 -2.15 3.63
N PHE A 67 -6.52 -2.98 4.67
CA PHE A 67 -5.62 -2.92 5.82
C PHE A 67 -4.88 -4.24 6.03
N CYS A 68 -3.68 -4.16 6.59
CA CYS A 68 -2.94 -5.35 7.01
C CYS A 68 -2.10 -5.06 8.27
N LYS A 69 -1.76 -6.12 9.01
CA LYS A 69 -0.81 -6.03 10.13
C LYS A 69 0.61 -5.83 9.60
N LYS A 70 1.47 -5.20 10.40
CA LYS A 70 2.91 -5.03 10.08
C LYS A 70 3.62 -6.36 9.80
N SER A 71 3.20 -7.44 10.46
CA SER A 71 3.77 -8.78 10.33
C SER A 71 3.47 -9.48 8.99
N TYR A 72 2.53 -8.97 8.19
CA TYR A 72 2.18 -9.60 6.93
C TYR A 72 3.33 -9.47 5.90
N ASN A 73 3.63 -10.54 5.17
CA ASN A 73 4.68 -10.51 4.16
C ASN A 73 4.12 -9.94 2.85
N LEU A 74 4.59 -8.75 2.46
CA LEU A 74 4.12 -8.06 1.24
C LEU A 74 4.52 -8.77 -0.05
N ASN A 75 5.55 -9.64 -0.01
CA ASN A 75 6.05 -10.37 -1.17
C ASN A 75 5.53 -11.82 -1.25
N ASP A 76 4.61 -12.22 -0.37
CA ASP A 76 4.12 -13.60 -0.33
C ASP A 76 3.28 -13.98 -1.56
N GLY A 77 2.93 -13.00 -2.40
CA GLY A 77 2.11 -13.21 -3.60
C GLY A 77 0.67 -13.64 -3.28
N ASN A 78 0.27 -13.63 -2.01
CA ASN A 78 -1.11 -13.78 -1.57
C ASN A 78 -1.68 -12.41 -1.22
N TRP A 79 -2.97 -12.35 -0.89
CA TRP A 79 -3.58 -11.17 -0.28
C TRP A 79 -3.89 -11.45 1.20
N PRO A 80 -3.91 -10.45 2.09
CA PRO A 80 -4.14 -10.67 3.52
C PRO A 80 -5.53 -11.25 3.79
N GLY A 81 -5.62 -12.41 4.44
CA GLY A 81 -6.91 -13.06 4.78
C GLY A 81 -7.16 -14.40 4.10
N LYS A 82 -6.21 -14.89 3.30
CA LYS A 82 -6.10 -16.31 2.92
C LYS A 82 -5.32 -17.13 3.94
#